data_AF-A0AA36IS85-F1
#
_entry.id   AF-A0AA36IS85-F1
#
_cell.length_a   1.000
_cell.length_b   1.000
_cell.length_c   1.000
_cell.angle_alpha   90.00
_cell.angle_beta   90.00
_cell.angle_gamma   90.00
#
_symmetry.space_group_name_H-M   'P 1'
#
loop_
_entity.id
_entity.type
_entity.pdbx_description
1 polymer ?
#
loop_
_entity_poly.entity_id
_entity_poly.type
_entity_poly.pdbx_seq_one_letter_code
_entity_poly.pdbx_strand_id
1 'polypeptide(L)'
;MDMFRGAGLIQFMEPVLRQGDGRHGKDVPQSSRNGCHPSNPPTCRAPGARRMRAGLLVPPVRSTQCTFPATVLDPIREPTPRCLGLTASREVCGVMSLKLQKRLAASILGCGKKRVWLDPNETNELSMANSRFNIRKMIKDGLIIRKAVTMHSRSRVRKNLEAKRKGRHMGTGKRKGTREARMPTKVLWMRRQRVLRRLLRKYRQQKKIDKRIYHYFYRHAKGNCYKNKRVLMEAIHAKKTEKMKEKALIEQSEARKEKARIAKEKKLQKKAEVAREDEGWQQAKKR
;
A
#
# COMPACT_ATOMS: atom_id res chain seq x y z
N MET A 1 -38.65 55.03 22.71
CA MET A 1 -38.94 55.52 21.34
C MET A 1 -37.71 56.32 20.95
N ASP A 2 -36.82 55.96 20.04
CA ASP A 2 -36.72 54.97 18.97
C ASP A 2 -35.21 54.84 18.64
N MET A 3 -34.62 53.64 18.59
CA MET A 3 -34.35 52.84 17.37
C MET A 3 -33.40 53.48 16.33
N PHE A 4 -32.17 52.92 16.29
CA PHE A 4 -31.43 52.42 15.10
C PHE A 4 -30.47 53.29 14.25
N ARG A 5 -29.32 52.64 13.95
CA ARG A 5 -28.32 52.80 12.85
C ARG A 5 -27.26 53.89 13.09
N GLY A 6 -25.95 53.66 12.93
CA GLY A 6 -25.18 52.59 12.30
C GLY A 6 -24.15 53.21 11.34
N ALA A 7 -22.85 52.88 11.51
CA ALA A 7 -21.79 52.80 10.49
C ALA A 7 -20.39 52.95 11.13
N GLY A 8 -19.74 51.82 11.43
CA GLY A 8 -18.32 51.77 11.77
C GLY A 8 -17.49 51.60 10.50
N LEU A 9 -16.60 52.56 10.26
CA LEU A 9 -15.68 52.61 9.14
C LEU A 9 -14.60 51.51 9.22
N ILE A 10 -14.28 51.01 8.04
CA ILE A 10 -13.25 50.03 7.69
C ILE A 10 -11.86 50.67 7.84
N GLN A 11 -10.92 50.02 8.52
CA GLN A 11 -9.49 50.29 8.38
C GLN A 11 -8.81 49.13 7.66
N PHE A 12 -8.18 49.48 6.55
CA PHE A 12 -7.45 48.65 5.59
C PHE A 12 -6.04 49.26 5.49
N MET A 13 -5.00 48.49 5.81
CA MET A 13 -3.58 48.74 5.52
C MET A 13 -2.87 47.39 5.75
N GLU A 14 -1.93 46.86 4.99
CA GLU A 14 -1.44 46.96 3.60
C GLU A 14 -0.50 45.71 3.46
N PRO A 15 -0.14 45.24 2.25
CA PRO A 15 0.56 43.97 2.05
C PRO A 15 2.09 44.13 1.88
N VAL A 16 2.89 43.26 2.50
CA VAL A 16 4.36 43.21 2.28
C VAL A 16 4.82 41.82 1.82
N LEU A 17 5.38 41.85 0.60
CA LEU A 17 6.37 41.00 -0.08
C LEU A 17 6.46 39.48 0.19
N ARG A 18 6.39 38.76 -0.94
CA ARG A 18 6.68 37.34 -1.13
C ARG A 18 8.08 37.18 -1.73
N GLN A 19 9.05 36.80 -0.90
CA GLN A 19 10.28 36.06 -1.29
C GLN A 19 10.10 34.67 -0.65
N GLY A 20 10.35 33.51 -1.25
CA GLY A 20 11.41 33.15 -2.19
C GLY A 20 12.33 32.14 -1.50
N ASP A 21 11.84 30.96 -1.09
CA ASP A 21 12.63 29.84 -0.57
C ASP A 21 11.91 28.54 -0.97
N GLY A 22 12.49 27.55 -1.63
CA GLY A 22 13.81 26.97 -1.41
C GLY A 22 13.57 25.46 -1.30
N ARG A 23 13.73 24.74 -2.42
CA ARG A 23 13.56 23.28 -2.50
C ARG A 23 14.48 22.61 -1.49
N HIS A 24 13.95 22.13 -0.37
CA HIS A 24 14.72 21.29 0.54
C HIS A 24 14.65 19.82 0.13
N GLY A 25 15.83 19.31 -0.19
CA GLY A 25 16.12 17.93 -0.55
C GLY A 25 15.74 16.94 0.54
N LYS A 26 15.46 15.72 0.09
CA LYS A 26 15.24 14.56 0.94
C LYS A 26 16.58 13.94 1.28
N ASP A 27 17.06 14.15 2.49
CA ASP A 27 18.05 13.27 3.10
C ASP A 27 17.36 12.34 4.09
N VAL A 28 17.24 11.07 3.69
CA VAL A 28 16.83 9.98 4.58
C VAL A 28 18.11 9.24 4.97
N PRO A 29 18.49 9.18 6.26
CA PRO A 29 19.69 8.48 6.68
C PRO A 29 19.53 6.96 6.50
N GLN A 30 20.59 6.34 5.97
CA GLN A 30 20.72 4.90 5.77
C GLN A 30 20.85 4.21 7.13
N SER A 31 19.85 3.40 7.52
CA SER A 31 20.00 2.43 8.61
C SER A 31 20.27 1.04 8.05
N SER A 32 21.46 0.54 8.36
CA SER A 32 21.94 -0.85 8.42
C SER A 32 21.05 -1.96 7.81
N ARG A 33 21.58 -2.59 6.76
CA ARG A 33 21.10 -3.88 6.26
C ARG A 33 21.58 -4.99 7.19
N ASN A 34 20.69 -5.48 8.06
CA ASN A 34 20.82 -6.81 8.61
C ASN A 34 19.97 -7.77 7.77
N GLY A 35 20.64 -8.78 7.21
CA GLY A 35 20.09 -9.75 6.29
C GLY A 35 19.06 -10.67 6.94
N CYS A 36 18.08 -11.08 6.15
CA CYS A 36 17.23 -12.24 6.45
C CYS A 36 17.15 -13.09 5.19
N HIS A 37 17.67 -14.31 5.31
CA HIS A 37 17.58 -15.39 4.33
C HIS A 37 16.11 -15.70 3.97
N PRO A 38 15.80 -16.04 2.71
CA PRO A 38 14.52 -16.64 2.38
C PRO A 38 14.56 -18.14 2.71
N SER A 39 13.84 -18.54 3.76
CA SER A 39 13.45 -19.93 3.97
C SER A 39 12.43 -20.36 2.91
N ASN A 40 12.69 -21.50 2.28
CA ASN A 40 11.86 -22.11 1.24
C ASN A 40 10.42 -22.38 1.73
N PRO A 41 9.38 -22.21 0.89
CA PRO A 41 8.04 -22.71 1.21
C PRO A 41 7.96 -24.23 1.03
N PRO A 42 7.23 -24.96 1.90
CA PRO A 42 7.08 -26.41 1.79
C PRO A 42 6.14 -26.79 0.63
N THR A 43 6.54 -27.84 -0.09
CA THR A 43 5.79 -28.51 -1.14
C THR A 43 4.71 -29.40 -0.53
N CYS A 44 3.44 -28.95 -0.58
CA CYS A 44 2.31 -29.79 -0.22
C CYS A 44 1.93 -30.67 -1.42
N ARG A 45 2.33 -31.94 -1.37
CA ARG A 45 1.88 -33.03 -2.26
C ARG A 45 0.42 -33.37 -1.90
N ALA A 46 -0.51 -33.26 -2.84
CA ALA A 46 -1.87 -33.79 -2.68
C ALA A 46 -1.93 -35.22 -3.27
N PRO A 47 -2.53 -36.21 -2.58
CA PRO A 47 -2.71 -37.55 -3.13
C PRO A 47 -4.04 -37.68 -3.88
N GLY A 48 -3.98 -38.40 -5.02
CA GLY A 48 -5.01 -39.29 -5.55
C GLY A 48 -6.44 -38.76 -5.72
N ALA A 49 -6.76 -38.23 -6.90
CA ALA A 49 -8.14 -38.22 -7.42
C ALA A 49 -8.20 -39.11 -8.66
N ARG A 50 -8.89 -40.24 -8.50
CA ARG A 50 -9.13 -41.31 -9.48
C ARG A 50 -9.94 -40.74 -10.66
N ARG A 51 -9.38 -40.76 -11.87
CA ARG A 51 -10.06 -40.34 -13.11
C ARG A 51 -11.03 -41.46 -13.55
N MET A 52 -12.31 -41.30 -13.29
CA MET A 52 -13.35 -42.07 -13.99
C MET A 52 -13.49 -41.49 -15.42
N ARG A 53 -13.31 -42.35 -16.42
CA ARG A 53 -13.60 -42.05 -17.83
C ARG A 53 -15.11 -41.92 -17.99
N ALA A 54 -15.57 -40.83 -18.60
CA ALA A 54 -16.91 -40.73 -19.14
C ALA A 54 -16.82 -40.34 -20.61
N GLY A 55 -17.19 -41.30 -21.46
CA GLY A 55 -18.10 -41.12 -22.59
C GLY A 55 -17.82 -40.00 -23.58
N LEU A 56 -17.33 -40.42 -24.75
CA LEU A 56 -17.55 -39.77 -26.04
C LEU A 56 -19.03 -39.41 -26.21
N LEU A 57 -19.32 -38.18 -26.64
CA LEU A 57 -20.42 -37.92 -27.56
C LEU A 57 -20.08 -36.68 -28.41
N VAL A 58 -19.75 -36.94 -29.67
CA VAL A 58 -19.58 -35.94 -30.73
C VAL A 58 -20.97 -35.60 -31.26
N PRO A 59 -21.42 -34.33 -31.29
CA PRO A 59 -22.58 -33.96 -32.07
C PRO A 59 -22.19 -33.63 -33.54
N PRO A 60 -22.98 -34.06 -34.52
CA PRO A 60 -22.71 -33.84 -35.94
C PRO A 60 -23.07 -32.43 -36.43
N VAL A 61 -22.29 -32.01 -37.42
CA VAL A 61 -22.50 -30.95 -38.41
C VAL A 61 -23.96 -30.78 -38.85
N ARG A 62 -24.42 -29.51 -38.89
CA ARG A 62 -25.42 -29.07 -39.87
C ARG A 62 -25.03 -27.74 -40.50
N SER A 63 -24.89 -27.83 -41.80
CA SER A 63 -24.79 -26.82 -42.83
C SER A 63 -25.89 -25.76 -42.74
N THR A 64 -25.52 -24.49 -42.80
CA THR A 64 -26.35 -23.48 -43.45
C THR A 64 -25.45 -22.60 -44.31
N GLN A 65 -25.90 -22.50 -45.55
CA GLN A 65 -25.26 -21.88 -46.68
C GLN A 65 -25.23 -20.37 -46.47
N CYS A 66 -24.07 -19.74 -46.64
CA CYS A 66 -23.99 -18.31 -46.89
C CYS A 66 -23.36 -18.12 -48.26
N THR A 67 -24.20 -17.67 -49.17
CA THR A 67 -23.90 -17.27 -50.54
C THR A 67 -22.90 -16.12 -50.56
N PHE A 68 -21.86 -16.27 -51.36
CA PHE A 68 -21.02 -15.17 -51.84
C PHE A 68 -21.79 -14.37 -52.90
N PRO A 69 -21.53 -13.07 -53.00
CA PRO A 69 -21.36 -12.47 -54.32
C PRO A 69 -19.88 -12.11 -54.56
N ALA A 70 -19.39 -12.59 -55.70
CA ALA A 70 -18.33 -11.96 -56.49
C ALA A 70 -18.78 -10.50 -56.82
N THR A 71 -17.97 -9.50 -57.12
CA THR A 71 -16.67 -9.42 -57.78
C THR A 71 -16.23 -7.96 -57.59
N VAL A 72 -15.01 -7.67 -57.13
CA VAL A 72 -14.28 -6.48 -57.60
C VAL A 72 -12.86 -6.95 -57.85
N LEU A 73 -12.50 -6.92 -59.14
CA LEU A 73 -11.16 -7.15 -59.63
C LEU A 73 -10.23 -6.07 -59.07
N ASP A 74 -9.21 -6.49 -58.33
CA ASP A 74 -7.97 -5.74 -58.21
C ASP A 74 -6.86 -6.50 -58.96
N PRO A 75 -6.02 -5.79 -59.73
CA PRO A 75 -5.12 -6.37 -60.71
C PRO A 75 -3.96 -7.14 -60.09
N ILE A 76 -3.56 -8.16 -60.84
CA ILE A 76 -2.42 -9.05 -60.69
C ILE A 76 -1.19 -8.28 -60.18
N ARG A 77 -0.89 -8.41 -58.88
CA ARG A 77 0.44 -8.10 -58.36
C ARG A 77 1.31 -9.30 -58.69
N GLU A 78 2.14 -9.12 -59.71
CA GLU A 78 3.13 -10.07 -60.17
C GLU A 78 3.86 -10.73 -58.99
N PRO A 79 4.00 -12.07 -58.97
CA PRO A 79 4.89 -12.72 -58.03
C PRO A 79 6.31 -12.27 -58.39
N THR A 80 6.90 -11.44 -57.53
CA THR A 80 8.33 -11.10 -57.60
C THR A 80 9.12 -12.37 -57.93
N PRO A 81 9.95 -12.37 -58.98
CA PRO A 81 10.73 -13.53 -59.33
C PRO A 81 11.55 -13.92 -58.12
N ARG A 82 11.32 -15.15 -57.66
CA ARG A 82 12.21 -15.84 -56.74
C ARG A 82 13.52 -15.98 -57.51
N CYS A 83 14.43 -15.01 -57.32
CA CYS A 83 15.76 -15.06 -57.90
C CYS A 83 16.44 -16.35 -57.42
N LEU A 84 16.36 -17.38 -58.27
CA LEU A 84 17.32 -18.46 -58.35
C LEU A 84 18.60 -17.81 -58.87
N GLY A 85 19.37 -17.24 -57.95
CA GLY A 85 20.57 -16.49 -58.25
C GLY A 85 21.53 -16.63 -57.07
N LEU A 86 22.53 -17.48 -57.30
CA LEU A 86 23.73 -17.68 -56.50
C LEU A 86 23.50 -18.33 -55.12
N THR A 87 23.62 -19.65 -55.15
CA THR A 87 24.42 -20.40 -54.18
C THR A 87 25.81 -19.76 -54.04
N ALA A 88 25.89 -18.64 -53.32
CA ALA A 88 27.15 -18.13 -52.81
C ALA A 88 27.55 -19.05 -51.66
N SER A 89 28.41 -20.00 -52.02
CA SER A 89 29.38 -20.65 -51.15
C SER A 89 28.82 -21.02 -49.78
N ARG A 90 28.16 -22.18 -49.72
CA ARG A 90 28.18 -22.99 -48.51
C ARG A 90 29.63 -23.46 -48.34
N GLU A 91 30.50 -22.55 -47.93
CA GLU A 91 31.85 -22.90 -47.52
C GLU A 91 31.71 -23.91 -46.40
N VAL A 92 32.19 -25.10 -46.68
CA VAL A 92 32.50 -26.09 -45.66
C VAL A 92 33.67 -25.50 -44.86
N CYS A 93 33.37 -24.60 -43.94
CA CYS A 93 34.32 -24.22 -42.89
C CYS A 93 34.56 -25.50 -42.06
N GLY A 94 35.76 -26.06 -42.19
CA GLY A 94 36.22 -27.16 -41.34
C GLY A 94 35.91 -26.83 -39.88
N VAL A 95 35.07 -27.65 -39.26
CA VAL A 95 34.34 -27.31 -38.04
C VAL A 95 35.27 -27.16 -36.83
N MET A 96 35.83 -25.96 -36.64
CA MET A 96 36.46 -25.56 -35.39
C MET A 96 35.40 -25.47 -34.28
N SER A 97 35.56 -26.28 -33.23
CA SER A 97 34.57 -26.38 -32.16
C SER A 97 34.75 -25.31 -31.09
N LEU A 98 34.07 -24.16 -31.23
CA LEU A 98 34.07 -23.08 -30.23
C LEU A 98 33.19 -23.35 -28.98
N LYS A 99 32.82 -24.61 -28.74
CA LYS A 99 31.92 -25.02 -27.64
C LYS A 99 32.54 -24.75 -26.27
N LEU A 100 33.86 -24.95 -26.15
CA LEU A 100 34.62 -24.74 -24.92
C LEU A 100 34.67 -23.24 -24.58
N GLN A 101 35.10 -22.42 -25.55
CA GLN A 101 35.25 -20.98 -25.46
C GLN A 101 33.93 -20.33 -25.07
N LYS A 102 32.83 -20.73 -25.73
CA LYS A 102 31.48 -20.25 -25.40
C LYS A 102 31.02 -20.64 -23.99
N ARG A 103 31.45 -21.81 -23.48
CA ARG A 103 31.20 -22.25 -22.09
C ARG A 103 32.03 -21.46 -21.09
N LEU A 104 33.31 -21.25 -21.36
CA LEU A 104 34.22 -20.50 -20.48
C LEU A 104 33.82 -19.03 -20.41
N ALA A 105 33.55 -18.39 -21.56
CA ALA A 105 33.09 -17.02 -21.67
C ALA A 105 31.76 -16.79 -20.92
N ALA A 106 30.80 -17.70 -21.07
CA ALA A 106 29.53 -17.65 -20.34
C ALA A 106 29.73 -17.64 -18.82
N SER A 107 30.63 -18.50 -18.32
CA SER A 107 30.92 -18.61 -16.90
C SER A 107 31.71 -17.42 -16.36
N ILE A 108 32.57 -16.79 -17.16
CA ILE A 108 33.32 -15.58 -16.79
C ILE A 108 32.40 -14.35 -16.79
N LEU A 109 31.54 -14.19 -17.80
CA LEU A 109 30.62 -13.06 -17.95
C LEU A 109 29.35 -13.16 -17.07
N GLY A 110 29.17 -14.28 -16.35
CA GLY A 110 27.98 -14.55 -15.54
C GLY A 110 26.68 -14.57 -16.36
N CYS A 111 26.75 -15.03 -17.62
CA CYS A 111 25.60 -15.05 -18.52
C CYS A 111 25.41 -16.41 -19.20
N GLY A 112 24.22 -16.69 -19.73
CA GLY A 112 23.97 -17.93 -20.46
C GLY A 112 24.69 -17.97 -21.81
N LYS A 113 25.05 -19.17 -22.30
CA LYS A 113 25.76 -19.38 -23.58
C LYS A 113 25.11 -18.66 -24.78
N LYS A 114 23.79 -18.49 -24.78
CA LYS A 114 23.04 -17.79 -25.84
C LYS A 114 23.33 -16.28 -25.90
N ARG A 115 23.77 -15.67 -24.79
CA ARG A 115 24.09 -14.25 -24.69
C ARG A 115 25.54 -13.93 -24.99
N VAL A 116 26.39 -14.93 -25.15
CA VAL A 116 27.78 -14.74 -25.56
C VAL A 116 27.81 -14.65 -27.09
N TRP A 117 28.28 -13.51 -27.58
CA TRP A 117 28.65 -13.32 -28.98
C TRP A 117 30.15 -13.58 -29.14
N LEU A 118 30.50 -14.31 -30.18
CA LEU A 118 31.88 -14.58 -30.61
C LEU A 118 31.99 -13.97 -32.00
N ASP A 119 33.08 -13.26 -32.26
CA ASP A 119 33.34 -12.70 -33.57
C ASP A 119 33.56 -13.81 -34.63
N PRO A 120 32.86 -13.77 -35.79
CA PRO A 120 33.04 -14.77 -36.83
C PRO A 120 34.31 -14.59 -37.68
N ASN A 121 34.92 -13.40 -37.66
CA ASN A 121 36.13 -13.13 -38.46
C ASN A 121 37.36 -13.68 -37.74
N GLU A 122 37.47 -13.46 -36.42
CA GLU A 122 38.59 -13.93 -35.60
C GLU A 122 38.40 -15.32 -34.98
N THR A 123 37.84 -16.26 -35.75
CA THR A 123 37.54 -17.62 -35.23
C THR A 123 38.78 -18.44 -34.90
N ASN A 124 39.89 -18.22 -35.61
CA ASN A 124 41.16 -18.90 -35.40
C ASN A 124 41.80 -18.50 -34.06
N GLU A 125 41.83 -17.19 -33.75
CA GLU A 125 42.35 -16.67 -32.48
C GLU A 125 41.51 -17.13 -31.28
N LEU A 126 40.18 -17.14 -31.45
CA LEU A 126 39.26 -17.66 -30.44
C LEU A 126 39.48 -19.15 -30.18
N SER A 127 39.73 -19.95 -31.23
CA SER A 127 39.99 -21.39 -31.09
C SER A 127 41.23 -21.69 -30.25
N MET A 128 42.30 -20.90 -30.41
CA MET A 128 43.55 -21.04 -29.64
C MET A 128 43.39 -20.67 -28.14
N ALA A 129 42.33 -19.96 -27.76
CA ALA A 129 42.08 -19.53 -26.39
C ALA A 129 41.45 -20.64 -25.51
N ASN A 130 42.28 -21.51 -24.91
CA ASN A 130 41.83 -22.61 -24.06
C ASN A 130 41.66 -22.25 -22.57
N SER A 131 42.46 -21.29 -22.06
CA SER A 131 42.44 -20.88 -20.65
C SER A 131 41.41 -19.77 -20.38
N ARG A 132 40.88 -19.74 -19.15
CA ARG A 132 39.99 -18.65 -18.68
C ARG A 132 40.67 -17.29 -18.70
N PHE A 133 41.99 -17.26 -18.53
CA PHE A 133 42.78 -16.03 -18.61
C PHE A 133 42.77 -15.45 -20.03
N ASN A 134 42.99 -16.30 -21.05
CA ASN A 134 42.95 -15.88 -22.45
C ASN A 134 41.55 -15.42 -22.85
N ILE A 135 40.50 -16.13 -22.43
CA ILE A 135 39.12 -15.69 -22.66
C ILE A 135 38.81 -14.34 -21.99
N ARG A 136 39.41 -14.03 -20.83
CA ARG A 136 39.29 -12.68 -20.22
C ARG A 136 39.96 -11.60 -21.07
N LYS A 137 41.12 -11.91 -21.67
CA LYS A 137 41.80 -11.01 -22.61
C LYS A 137 40.93 -10.76 -23.85
N MET A 138 40.40 -11.82 -24.48
CA MET A 138 39.50 -11.72 -25.63
C MET A 138 38.18 -10.97 -25.34
N ILE A 139 37.68 -11.01 -24.10
CA ILE A 139 36.54 -10.19 -23.66
C ILE A 139 36.93 -8.71 -23.53
N LYS A 140 38.13 -8.42 -23.03
CA LYS A 140 38.64 -7.05 -22.87
C LYS A 140 38.94 -6.41 -24.22
N ASP A 141 39.45 -7.19 -25.15
CA ASP A 141 39.80 -6.77 -26.51
C ASP A 141 38.56 -6.64 -27.42
N GLY A 142 37.40 -7.13 -26.98
CA GLY A 142 36.11 -6.96 -27.66
C GLY A 142 35.71 -8.06 -28.65
N LEU A 143 36.54 -9.11 -28.81
CA LEU A 143 36.24 -10.27 -29.65
C LEU A 143 35.11 -11.14 -29.09
N ILE A 144 34.90 -11.09 -27.76
CA ILE A 144 33.80 -11.78 -27.07
C ILE A 144 32.92 -10.76 -26.36
N ILE A 145 31.68 -10.59 -26.85
CA ILE A 145 30.75 -9.58 -26.34
C ILE A 145 29.56 -10.23 -25.64
N ARG A 146 29.13 -9.62 -24.52
CA ARG A 146 27.87 -9.96 -23.87
C ARG A 146 26.71 -9.25 -24.58
N LYS A 147 25.90 -9.98 -25.33
CA LYS A 147 24.67 -9.47 -25.94
C LYS A 147 23.73 -8.90 -24.87
N ALA A 148 23.12 -7.75 -25.19
CA ALA A 148 22.04 -7.19 -24.40
C ALA A 148 20.89 -8.19 -24.26
N VAL A 149 20.17 -8.15 -23.14
CA VAL A 149 18.97 -8.97 -22.95
C VAL A 149 17.87 -8.44 -23.86
N THR A 150 17.10 -9.32 -24.48
CA THR A 150 15.91 -8.93 -25.25
C THR A 150 14.95 -8.13 -24.37
N MET A 151 14.62 -6.91 -24.79
CA MET A 151 13.84 -6.00 -23.97
C MET A 151 12.36 -6.41 -23.94
N HIS A 152 11.82 -6.67 -22.75
CA HIS A 152 10.38 -6.83 -22.55
C HIS A 152 9.78 -5.54 -21.98
N SER A 153 9.05 -4.80 -22.83
CA SER A 153 8.43 -3.54 -22.40
C SER A 153 7.28 -3.76 -21.42
N ARG A 154 7.28 -2.98 -20.33
CA ARG A 154 6.19 -2.95 -19.34
C ARG A 154 5.17 -1.82 -19.54
N SER A 155 5.23 -1.09 -20.67
CA SER A 155 4.37 0.08 -20.94
C SER A 155 2.87 -0.27 -20.86
N ARG A 156 2.46 -1.34 -21.55
CA ARG A 156 1.06 -1.81 -21.59
C ARG A 156 0.53 -2.21 -20.20
N VAL A 157 1.36 -2.88 -19.39
CA VAL A 157 1.02 -3.28 -18.02
C VAL A 157 0.82 -2.05 -17.13
N ARG A 158 1.72 -1.05 -17.23
CA ARG A 158 1.61 0.21 -16.47
C ARG A 158 0.34 0.98 -16.84
N LYS A 159 0.07 1.16 -18.14
CA LYS A 159 -1.16 1.82 -18.63
C LYS A 159 -2.43 1.14 -18.10
N ASN A 160 -2.48 -0.19 -18.14
CA ASN A 160 -3.62 -0.94 -17.61
C ASN A 160 -3.75 -0.84 -16.08
N LEU A 161 -2.64 -0.87 -15.34
CA LEU A 161 -2.66 -0.66 -13.88
C LEU A 161 -3.15 0.74 -13.50
N GLU A 162 -2.77 1.77 -14.25
CA GLU A 162 -3.27 3.12 -14.05
C GLU A 162 -4.77 3.22 -14.32
N ALA A 163 -5.25 2.63 -15.42
CA ALA A 163 -6.68 2.55 -15.72
C ALA A 163 -7.46 1.80 -14.62
N LYS A 164 -6.91 0.68 -14.12
CA LYS A 164 -7.48 -0.07 -12.99
C LYS A 164 -7.51 0.72 -11.69
N ARG A 165 -6.48 1.54 -11.39
CA ARG A 165 -6.48 2.44 -10.23
C ARG A 165 -7.59 3.48 -10.30
N LYS A 166 -7.93 3.94 -11.50
CA LYS A 166 -9.10 4.82 -11.78
C LYS A 166 -10.44 4.07 -11.75
N GLY A 167 -10.45 2.77 -11.44
CA GLY A 167 -11.66 1.93 -11.36
C GLY A 167 -12.12 1.31 -12.70
N ARG A 168 -11.42 1.58 -13.81
CA ARG A 168 -11.74 0.97 -15.12
C ARG A 168 -11.33 -0.50 -15.15
N HIS A 169 -11.93 -1.30 -16.04
CA HIS A 169 -11.64 -2.73 -16.21
C HIS A 169 -11.83 -3.61 -14.95
N MET A 170 -12.69 -3.18 -14.00
CA MET A 170 -13.02 -3.91 -12.77
C MET A 170 -14.47 -4.42 -12.71
N GLY A 171 -15.21 -4.46 -13.82
CA GLY A 171 -16.61 -4.93 -13.89
C GLY A 171 -16.77 -6.45 -13.72
N THR A 172 -18.00 -6.92 -13.48
CA THR A 172 -18.32 -8.33 -13.17
C THR A 172 -17.79 -9.32 -14.20
N GLY A 173 -17.96 -9.06 -15.51
CA GLY A 173 -17.45 -9.96 -16.55
C GLY A 173 -15.92 -10.07 -16.65
N LYS A 174 -15.16 -9.12 -16.07
CA LYS A 174 -13.68 -9.20 -16.02
C LYS A 174 -13.17 -9.81 -14.72
N ARG A 175 -14.03 -10.01 -13.71
CA ARG A 175 -13.68 -10.60 -12.42
C ARG A 175 -13.69 -12.12 -12.57
N LYS A 176 -12.54 -12.74 -12.34
CA LYS A 176 -12.40 -14.21 -12.28
C LYS A 176 -12.12 -14.64 -10.84
N GLY A 177 -12.59 -15.83 -10.46
CA GLY A 177 -12.48 -16.38 -9.11
C GLY A 177 -13.51 -15.82 -8.11
N THR A 178 -13.66 -16.50 -6.97
CA THR A 178 -14.62 -16.12 -5.93
C THR A 178 -14.23 -14.83 -5.21
N ARG A 179 -15.18 -14.20 -4.50
CA ARG A 179 -14.92 -12.97 -3.72
C ARG A 179 -13.81 -13.18 -2.69
N GLU A 180 -13.85 -14.31 -1.98
CA GLU A 180 -12.90 -14.66 -0.92
C GLU A 180 -11.50 -14.93 -1.48
N ALA A 181 -11.39 -15.56 -2.66
CA ALA A 181 -10.09 -15.80 -3.30
C ALA A 181 -9.41 -14.49 -3.74
N ARG A 182 -10.19 -13.51 -4.22
CA ARG A 182 -9.65 -12.22 -4.68
C ARG A 182 -9.19 -11.33 -3.54
N MET A 183 -9.98 -11.24 -2.47
CA MET A 183 -9.67 -10.48 -1.26
C MET A 183 -10.33 -11.16 -0.07
N PRO A 184 -9.59 -11.94 0.72
CA PRO A 184 -10.17 -12.70 1.82
C PRO A 184 -10.71 -11.77 2.91
N THR A 185 -11.89 -12.10 3.42
CA THR A 185 -12.62 -11.35 4.43
C THR A 185 -11.79 -11.22 5.71
N LYS A 186 -11.00 -12.25 6.05
CA LYS A 186 -10.05 -12.22 7.18
C LYS A 186 -9.03 -11.07 7.06
N VAL A 187 -8.51 -10.82 5.86
CA VAL A 187 -7.54 -9.72 5.63
C VAL A 187 -8.21 -8.36 5.77
N LEU A 188 -9.45 -8.22 5.29
CA LEU A 188 -10.24 -6.99 5.48
C LEU A 188 -10.53 -6.73 6.96
N TRP A 189 -10.90 -7.76 7.72
CA TRP A 189 -11.13 -7.67 9.16
C TRP A 189 -9.85 -7.27 9.92
N MET A 190 -8.71 -7.90 9.60
CA MET A 190 -7.42 -7.54 10.21
C MET A 190 -7.04 -6.08 9.91
N ARG A 191 -7.18 -5.63 8.66
CA ARG A 191 -6.91 -4.23 8.27
C ARG A 191 -7.80 -3.27 9.06
N ARG A 192 -9.10 -3.56 9.15
CA ARG A 192 -10.07 -2.77 9.93
C ARG A 192 -9.67 -2.69 11.41
N GLN A 193 -9.44 -3.83 12.07
CA GLN A 193 -9.03 -3.87 13.48
C GLN A 193 -7.76 -3.06 13.75
N ARG A 194 -6.74 -3.20 12.89
CA ARG A 194 -5.48 -2.43 13.01
C ARG A 194 -5.71 -0.93 12.88
N VAL A 195 -6.55 -0.49 11.94
CA VAL A 195 -6.86 0.93 11.74
C VAL A 195 -7.60 1.51 12.97
N LEU A 196 -8.64 0.82 13.46
CA LEU A 196 -9.41 1.28 14.62
C LEU A 196 -8.54 1.35 15.88
N ARG A 197 -7.75 0.31 16.16
CA ARG A 197 -6.87 0.29 17.35
C ARG A 197 -5.74 1.31 17.27
N ARG A 198 -5.17 1.55 16.09
CA ARG A 198 -4.16 2.60 15.89
C ARG A 198 -4.73 4.00 16.17
N LEU A 199 -5.98 4.26 15.75
CA LEU A 199 -6.66 5.51 16.07
C LEU A 199 -6.87 5.68 17.59
N LEU A 200 -7.39 4.65 18.25
CA LEU A 200 -7.60 4.69 19.70
C LEU A 200 -6.28 4.92 20.46
N ARG A 201 -5.20 4.26 20.05
CA ARG A 201 -3.86 4.47 20.62
C ARG A 201 -3.37 5.91 20.43
N LYS A 202 -3.53 6.47 19.23
CA LYS A 202 -3.17 7.87 18.93
C LYS A 202 -3.98 8.84 19.79
N TYR A 203 -5.28 8.64 19.94
CA TYR A 203 -6.13 9.55 20.73
C TYR A 203 -5.84 9.46 22.23
N ARG A 204 -5.43 8.29 22.73
CA ARG A 204 -4.95 8.12 24.11
C ARG A 204 -3.63 8.86 24.35
N GLN A 205 -2.67 8.73 23.42
CA GLN A 205 -1.38 9.44 23.50
C GLN A 205 -1.57 10.96 23.46
N GLN A 206 -2.50 11.45 22.64
CA GLN A 206 -2.89 12.86 22.58
C GLN A 206 -3.76 13.33 23.75
N LYS A 207 -4.04 12.45 24.74
CA LYS A 207 -4.93 12.73 25.89
C LYS A 207 -6.33 13.24 25.50
N LYS A 208 -6.80 12.93 24.29
CA LYS A 208 -8.17 13.25 23.84
C LYS A 208 -9.22 12.35 24.48
N ILE A 209 -8.80 11.15 24.89
CA ILE A 209 -9.61 10.08 25.46
C ILE A 209 -8.92 9.55 26.73
N ASP A 210 -9.72 9.33 27.78
CA ASP A 210 -9.27 8.69 29.02
C ASP A 210 -9.08 7.17 28.91
N LYS A 211 -8.33 6.57 29.83
CA LYS A 211 -8.10 5.10 29.92
C LYS A 211 -9.43 4.31 29.90
N ARG A 212 -10.45 4.79 30.62
CA ARG A 212 -11.77 4.14 30.73
C ARG A 212 -12.51 4.12 29.40
N ILE A 213 -12.59 5.27 28.74
CA ILE A 213 -13.24 5.43 27.44
C ILE A 213 -12.46 4.59 26.39
N TYR A 214 -11.13 4.61 26.42
CA TYR A 214 -10.30 3.77 25.54
C TYR A 214 -10.63 2.28 25.68
N HIS A 215 -10.73 1.76 26.90
CA HIS A 215 -10.99 0.34 27.13
C HIS A 215 -12.40 -0.07 26.65
N TYR A 216 -13.40 0.79 26.84
CA TYR A 216 -14.74 0.60 26.29
C TYR A 216 -14.71 0.47 24.77
N PHE A 217 -14.14 1.45 24.06
CA PHE A 217 -14.08 1.41 22.59
C PHE A 217 -13.17 0.31 22.04
N TYR A 218 -12.13 -0.11 22.77
CA TYR A 218 -11.27 -1.22 22.37
C TYR A 218 -12.03 -2.55 22.31
N ARG A 219 -12.87 -2.82 23.31
CA ARG A 219 -13.74 -4.02 23.35
C ARG A 219 -14.81 -3.96 22.25
N HIS A 220 -15.47 -2.82 22.08
CA HIS A 220 -16.49 -2.63 21.04
C HIS A 220 -15.92 -2.71 19.61
N ALA A 221 -14.68 -2.25 19.42
CA ALA A 221 -13.97 -2.45 18.16
C ALA A 221 -13.76 -3.94 17.86
N LYS A 222 -13.37 -4.76 18.86
CA LYS A 222 -13.27 -6.23 18.71
C LYS A 222 -14.63 -6.86 18.40
N GLY A 223 -15.69 -6.36 19.05
CA GLY A 223 -17.09 -6.75 18.80
C GLY A 223 -17.66 -6.33 17.45
N ASN A 224 -16.88 -5.69 16.57
CA ASN A 224 -17.28 -5.28 15.22
C ASN A 224 -18.51 -4.33 15.17
N CYS A 225 -18.73 -3.57 16.24
CA CYS A 225 -19.76 -2.52 16.30
C CYS A 225 -19.46 -1.41 15.28
N TYR A 226 -18.18 -1.11 15.06
CA TYR A 226 -17.74 -0.07 14.13
C TYR A 226 -17.19 -0.66 12.83
N LYS A 227 -17.82 -0.36 11.70
CA LYS A 227 -17.35 -0.81 10.37
C LYS A 227 -16.24 0.09 9.83
N ASN A 228 -16.37 1.40 10.04
CA ASN A 228 -15.49 2.41 9.43
C ASN A 228 -14.84 3.26 10.52
N LYS A 229 -13.66 3.84 10.20
CA LYS A 229 -12.94 4.76 11.09
C LYS A 229 -13.79 5.98 11.46
N ARG A 230 -14.58 6.50 10.51
CA ARG A 230 -15.47 7.66 10.70
C ARG A 230 -16.50 7.41 11.81
N VAL A 231 -17.22 6.29 11.72
CA VAL A 231 -18.24 5.89 12.71
C VAL A 231 -17.64 5.75 14.12
N LEU A 232 -16.41 5.23 14.22
CA LEU A 232 -15.71 5.19 15.51
C LEU A 232 -15.42 6.59 16.06
N MET A 233 -15.02 7.55 15.21
CA MET A 233 -14.76 8.93 15.65
C MET A 233 -16.04 9.62 16.15
N GLU A 234 -17.14 9.45 15.43
CA GLU A 234 -18.46 9.99 15.82
C GLU A 234 -18.89 9.42 17.18
N ALA A 235 -18.79 8.11 17.37
CA ALA A 235 -19.13 7.45 18.63
C ALA A 235 -18.23 7.93 19.80
N ILE A 236 -16.93 8.13 19.55
CA ILE A 236 -16.01 8.68 20.56
C ILE A 236 -16.43 10.09 20.98
N HIS A 237 -16.78 10.95 20.03
CA HIS A 237 -17.22 12.31 20.33
C HIS A 237 -18.53 12.29 21.13
N ALA A 238 -19.51 11.49 20.72
CA ALA A 238 -20.76 11.33 21.46
C ALA A 238 -20.50 10.86 22.91
N LYS A 239 -19.73 9.80 23.11
CA LYS A 239 -19.40 9.29 24.45
C LYS A 239 -18.61 10.30 25.30
N LYS A 240 -17.75 11.09 24.67
CA LYS A 240 -17.02 12.17 25.35
C LYS A 240 -17.98 13.27 25.80
N THR A 241 -18.92 13.69 24.95
CA THR A 241 -19.92 14.69 25.33
C THR A 241 -20.81 14.22 26.47
N GLU A 242 -21.24 12.95 26.47
CA GLU A 242 -21.97 12.36 27.59
C GLU A 242 -21.17 12.42 28.89
N LYS A 243 -19.89 11.99 28.85
CA LYS A 243 -19.02 12.02 30.03
C LYS A 243 -18.75 13.43 30.56
N MET A 244 -18.64 14.41 29.67
CA MET A 244 -18.50 15.81 30.07
C MET A 244 -19.77 16.33 30.76
N LYS A 245 -20.96 15.98 30.24
CA LYS A 245 -22.24 16.34 30.87
C LYS A 245 -22.40 15.69 32.25
N GLU A 246 -22.08 14.40 32.36
CA GLU A 246 -22.09 13.67 33.64
C GLU A 246 -21.16 14.34 34.66
N LYS A 247 -19.94 14.71 34.25
CA LYS A 247 -18.98 15.40 35.14
C LYS A 247 -19.52 16.75 35.61
N ALA A 248 -20.08 17.56 34.70
CA ALA A 248 -20.64 18.86 35.04
C ALA A 248 -21.80 18.74 36.03
N LEU A 249 -22.66 17.73 35.90
CA LEU A 249 -23.75 17.49 36.83
C LEU A 249 -23.26 17.09 38.23
N ILE A 250 -22.25 16.22 38.29
CA ILE A 250 -21.62 15.80 39.55
C ILE A 250 -20.99 17.01 40.24
N GLU A 251 -20.20 17.81 39.51
CA GLU A 251 -19.55 19.01 40.03
C GLU A 251 -20.57 20.03 40.55
N GLN A 252 -21.70 20.22 39.85
CA GLN A 252 -22.81 21.03 40.35
C GLN A 252 -23.40 20.49 41.66
N SER A 253 -23.57 19.16 41.77
CA SER A 253 -24.11 18.52 42.96
C SER A 253 -23.15 18.61 44.16
N GLU A 254 -21.85 18.45 43.92
CA GLU A 254 -20.79 18.55 44.92
C GLU A 254 -20.65 19.99 45.41
N ALA A 255 -20.69 20.98 44.50
CA ALA A 255 -20.70 22.38 44.88
C ALA A 255 -21.89 22.77 45.76
N ARG A 256 -23.08 22.18 45.51
CA ARG A 256 -24.26 22.37 46.39
C ARG A 256 -24.04 21.73 47.77
N LYS A 257 -23.50 20.51 47.82
CA LYS A 257 -23.18 19.83 49.08
C LYS A 257 -22.14 20.59 49.89
N GLU A 258 -21.11 21.12 49.23
CA GLU A 258 -20.05 21.88 49.88
C GLU A 258 -20.57 23.20 50.45
N LYS A 259 -21.38 23.95 49.67
CA LYS A 259 -22.05 25.14 50.17
C LYS A 259 -22.92 24.84 51.41
N ALA A 260 -23.63 23.71 51.40
CA ALA A 260 -24.42 23.28 52.55
C ALA A 260 -23.56 22.91 53.77
N ARG A 261 -22.40 22.25 53.55
CA ARG A 261 -21.44 21.92 54.61
C ARG A 261 -20.85 23.18 55.25
N ILE A 262 -20.37 24.12 54.43
CA ILE A 262 -19.84 25.40 54.88
C ILE A 262 -20.91 26.20 55.64
N ALA A 263 -22.16 26.23 55.17
CA ALA A 263 -23.25 26.91 55.87
C ALA A 263 -23.55 26.26 57.24
N LYS A 264 -23.50 24.92 57.32
CA LYS A 264 -23.68 24.18 58.58
C LYS A 264 -22.54 24.46 59.56
N GLU A 265 -21.29 24.46 59.11
CA GLU A 265 -20.11 24.77 59.92
C GLU A 265 -20.15 26.21 60.43
N LYS A 266 -20.48 27.19 59.58
CA LYS A 266 -20.68 28.60 59.99
C LYS A 266 -21.78 28.75 61.04
N LYS A 267 -22.90 28.02 60.89
CA LYS A 267 -23.98 28.03 61.89
C LYS A 267 -23.54 27.43 63.23
N LEU A 268 -22.73 26.37 63.20
CA LEU A 268 -22.17 25.76 64.40
C LEU A 268 -21.18 26.71 65.09
N GLN A 269 -20.28 27.34 64.32
CA GLN A 269 -19.34 28.34 64.82
C GLN A 269 -20.07 29.52 65.47
N LYS A 270 -21.08 30.08 64.80
CA LYS A 270 -21.88 31.17 65.36
C LYS A 270 -22.61 30.75 66.64
N LYS A 271 -23.15 29.52 66.70
CA LYS A 271 -23.79 29.00 67.92
C LYS A 271 -22.77 28.84 69.06
N ALA A 272 -21.55 28.40 68.77
CA ALA A 272 -20.47 28.29 69.74
C ALA A 272 -19.92 29.66 70.18
N GLU A 273 -19.89 30.66 69.30
CA GLU A 273 -19.58 32.06 69.66
C GLU A 273 -20.63 32.63 70.61
N VAL A 274 -21.91 32.53 70.28
CA VAL A 274 -23.01 32.98 71.17
C VAL A 274 -22.94 32.28 72.53
N ALA A 275 -22.70 30.96 72.56
CA ALA A 275 -22.54 30.24 73.83
C ALA A 275 -21.34 30.74 74.66
N ARG A 276 -20.21 31.09 74.01
CA ARG A 276 -19.05 31.69 74.70
C ARG A 276 -19.33 33.10 75.21
N GLU A 277 -20.09 33.91 74.46
CA GLU A 277 -20.53 35.24 74.88
C GLU A 277 -21.48 35.16 76.08
N ASP A 278 -22.44 34.22 76.06
CA ASP A 278 -23.36 33.96 77.17
C ASP A 278 -22.60 33.51 78.44
N GLU A 279 -21.62 32.61 78.31
CA GLU A 279 -20.74 32.21 79.42
C GLU A 279 -19.95 33.40 79.99
N GLY A 280 -19.40 34.26 79.12
CA GLY A 280 -18.70 35.48 79.53
C GLY A 280 -19.59 36.48 80.29
N TRP A 281 -20.84 36.66 79.85
CA TRP A 281 -21.81 37.52 80.52
C TRP A 281 -22.22 36.96 81.90
N GLN A 282 -22.42 35.64 82.00
CA GLN A 282 -22.71 34.95 83.28
C GLN A 282 -21.54 35.08 84.28
N GLN A 283 -20.30 35.01 83.80
CA GLN A 283 -19.10 35.21 84.62
C GLN A 283 -18.99 36.65 85.14
N ALA A 284 -19.32 37.64 84.30
CA ALA A 284 -19.28 39.06 84.66
C ALA A 284 -20.35 39.45 85.68
N LYS A 285 -21.50 38.77 85.68
CA LYS A 285 -22.61 38.99 86.63
C LYS A 285 -22.38 38.36 88.02
N LYS A 286 -21.41 37.46 88.12
CA LYS A 286 -20.99 36.77 89.36
C LYS A 286 -19.84 37.49 90.10
N ARG A 287 -19.22 38.49 89.47
CA ARG A 287 -18.24 39.40 90.08
C ARG A 287 -18.95 40.63 90.61
#